data_AF-I3E8S3-F1
#
_entry.id   AF-I3E8S3-F1
#
_cell.length_a   1.000
_cell.length_b   1.000
_cell.length_c   1.000
_cell.angle_alpha   90.00
_cell.angle_beta   90.00
_cell.angle_gamma   90.00
#
_symmetry.space_group_name_H-M   'P 1'
#
loop_
_entity.id
_entity.type
_entity.pdbx_description
1 polymer ?
#
loop_
_entity_poly.entity_id
_entity_poly.type
_entity_poly.pdbx_seq_one_letter_code
_entity_poly.pdbx_strand_id
1 'polypeptide(L)' 'MNKEVIKFLRESYNMTQREFAKFVNCSYALIALVEVGKRRITENLENKIKIAFDLDDNQLESIASIVAHICKGVPPFNQ' A
#
# COMPACT_ATOMS: atom_id res chain seq x y z
N MET A 1 1.14 8.10 -1.26
CA MET A 1 1.13 6.77 -0.60
C MET A 1 2.40 6.54 0.25
N ASN A 2 2.39 5.66 1.27
CA ASN A 2 3.58 5.21 2.04
C ASN A 2 3.73 3.68 2.09
N LYS A 3 4.84 3.16 2.65
CA LYS A 3 5.15 1.71 2.64
C LYS A 3 4.15 0.89 3.46
N GLU A 4 3.58 1.49 4.50
CA GLU A 4 2.59 0.91 5.39
C GLU A 4 1.27 0.67 4.65
N VAL A 5 0.85 1.61 3.78
CA VAL A 5 -0.33 1.45 2.91
C VAL A 5 -0.14 0.28 1.94
N ILE A 6 1.03 0.16 1.30
CA ILE A 6 1.32 -0.96 0.40
C ILE A 6 1.26 -2.29 1.14
N LYS A 7 1.89 -2.35 2.31
CA LYS A 7 1.89 -3.55 3.16
C LYS A 7 0.46 -3.91 3.59
N PHE A 8 -0.33 -2.92 3.99
CA PHE A 8 -1.73 -3.11 4.37
C PHE A 8 -2.57 -3.66 3.23
N LEU A 9 -2.49 -3.08 2.02
CA LEU A 9 -3.21 -3.57 0.84
C LEU A 9 -2.80 -5.01 0.49
N ARG A 10 -1.53 -5.35 0.62
CA ARG A 10 -1.08 -6.72 0.39
C ARG A 10 -1.67 -7.70 1.40
N GLU A 11 -1.61 -7.34 2.69
CA GLU A 11 -2.04 -8.22 3.79
C GLU A 11 -3.56 -8.35 3.87
N SER A 12 -4.32 -7.30 3.55
CA SER A 12 -5.78 -7.34 3.54
C SER A 12 -6.34 -8.27 2.44
N TYR A 13 -5.59 -8.50 1.38
CA TYR A 13 -5.91 -9.48 0.32
C TYR A 13 -5.20 -10.82 0.50
N ASN A 14 -4.54 -11.05 1.65
CA ASN A 14 -3.82 -12.28 1.98
C ASN A 14 -2.78 -12.70 0.92
N MET A 15 -2.09 -11.71 0.33
CA MET A 15 -1.07 -11.95 -0.69
C MET A 15 0.34 -12.00 -0.09
N THR A 16 1.17 -12.90 -0.61
CA THR A 16 2.63 -12.80 -0.44
C THR A 16 3.17 -11.62 -1.24
N GLN A 17 4.37 -11.13 -0.89
CA GLN A 17 5.03 -10.06 -1.66
C GLN A 17 5.24 -10.43 -3.14
N ARG A 18 5.41 -11.72 -3.46
CA ARG A 18 5.56 -12.19 -4.84
C ARG A 18 4.25 -12.14 -5.62
N GLU A 19 3.14 -12.54 -4.99
CA GLU A 19 1.81 -12.47 -5.60
C GLU A 19 1.40 -11.02 -5.81
N PHE A 20 1.61 -10.17 -4.79
CA PHE A 20 1.33 -8.74 -4.90
C PHE A 20 2.13 -8.07 -6.02
N ALA A 21 3.43 -8.39 -6.13
CA ALA A 21 4.27 -7.87 -7.20
C ALA A 21 3.75 -8.26 -8.59
N LYS A 22 3.30 -9.52 -8.76
CA LYS A 22 2.66 -9.99 -10.00
C LYS A 22 1.35 -9.26 -10.26
N PHE A 23 0.51 -9.12 -9.24
CA PHE A 23 -0.80 -8.46 -9.32
C PHE A 23 -0.68 -6.99 -9.75
N VAL A 24 0.26 -6.25 -9.18
CA VAL A 24 0.55 -4.84 -9.49
C VAL A 24 1.44 -4.68 -10.74
N ASN A 25 1.82 -5.79 -11.39
CA ASN A 25 2.71 -5.80 -12.56
C ASN A 25 4.05 -5.06 -12.31
N CYS A 26 4.78 -5.48 -11.28
CA CYS A 26 6.11 -4.98 -10.95
C CYS A 26 7.03 -6.09 -10.43
N SER A 27 8.31 -5.77 -10.22
CA SER A 27 9.26 -6.77 -9.75
C SER A 27 9.08 -7.03 -8.25
N TYR A 28 9.23 -8.30 -7.86
CA TYR A 28 9.25 -8.70 -6.45
C TYR A 28 10.28 -7.89 -5.63
N ALA A 29 11.48 -7.68 -6.18
CA ALA A 29 12.54 -6.92 -5.52
C ALA A 29 12.11 -5.47 -5.23
N LEU A 30 11.33 -4.83 -6.11
CA LEU A 30 10.81 -3.49 -5.87
C LEU A 30 9.88 -3.48 -4.65
N ILE A 31 8.88 -4.38 -4.60
CA ILE A 31 7.95 -4.48 -3.48
C ILE A 31 8.69 -4.76 -2.17
N ALA A 32 9.61 -5.73 -2.18
CA ALA A 32 10.38 -6.08 -1.00
C ALA A 32 11.18 -4.87 -0.45
N LEU A 33 11.88 -4.13 -1.31
CA LEU A 33 12.67 -2.96 -0.92
C LEU A 33 11.80 -1.79 -0.42
N VAL A 34 10.62 -1.61 -1.02
CA VAL A 34 9.67 -0.57 -0.61
C VAL A 34 9.10 -0.88 0.78
N GLU A 35 8.64 -2.10 1.02
CA GLU A 35 8.06 -2.49 2.32
C GLU A 35 9.06 -2.39 3.48
N VAL A 36 10.35 -2.62 3.25
CA VAL A 36 11.40 -2.42 4.27
C VAL A 36 11.91 -0.98 4.36
N GLY A 37 11.38 -0.06 3.53
CA GLY A 37 11.76 1.36 3.51
C GLY A 37 13.14 1.66 2.89
N LYS A 38 13.71 0.72 2.12
CA LYS A 38 14.97 0.91 1.39
C LYS A 38 14.78 1.55 0.01
N ARG A 39 13.54 1.64 -0.48
CA ARG A 39 13.16 2.44 -1.64
C ARG A 39 11.91 3.26 -1.38
N ARG A 40 11.87 4.45 -1.97
CA ARG A 40 10.67 5.29 -2.01
C ARG A 40 9.65 4.74 -2.99
N ILE A 41 8.38 5.03 -2.74
CA ILE A 41 7.30 4.80 -3.70
C ILE A 41 7.41 5.89 -4.77
N THR A 42 7.32 5.47 -6.02
CA THR A 42 7.30 6.39 -7.17
C THR A 42 5.87 6.55 -7.65
N GLU A 43 5.56 7.66 -8.32
CA GLU A 43 4.24 7.88 -8.93
C GLU A 43 3.84 6.73 -9.85
N ASN A 44 4.78 6.17 -10.62
CA ASN A 44 4.51 5.00 -11.46
C ASN A 44 4.08 3.76 -10.65
N LEU A 45 4.72 3.49 -9.51
CA LEU A 45 4.30 2.38 -8.64
C LEU A 45 2.94 2.67 -8.01
N GLU A 46 2.71 3.91 -7.56
CA GLU A 46 1.41 4.33 -7.02
C GLU A 46 0.29 4.15 -8.05
N ASN A 47 0.50 4.60 -9.29
CA ASN A 47 -0.47 4.45 -10.38
C ASN A 47 -0.75 2.99 -10.73
N LYS A 48 0.27 2.12 -10.73
CA LYS A 48 0.07 0.68 -10.93
C LYS A 48 -0.80 0.07 -9.84
N ILE A 49 -0.63 0.49 -8.59
CA ILE A 49 -1.46 0.03 -7.47
C ILE A 49 -2.88 0.53 -7.63
N LYS A 50 -3.07 1.83 -7.94
CA LYS A 50 -4.41 2.40 -8.21
C LYS A 50 -5.13 1.61 -9.28
N ILE A 51 -4.47 1.32 -10.40
CA ILE A 51 -5.06 0.53 -11.50
C ILE A 51 -5.36 -0.90 -11.07
N ALA A 52 -4.44 -1.58 -10.37
CA ALA A 52 -4.63 -2.98 -9.99
C ALA A 52 -5.78 -3.19 -9.00
N PHE A 53 -6.02 -2.21 -8.13
CA PHE A 53 -7.07 -2.25 -7.10
C PHE A 53 -8.32 -1.42 -7.47
N ASP A 54 -8.35 -0.83 -8.66
CA ASP A 54 -9.42 0.09 -9.11
C ASP A 54 -9.71 1.21 -8.09
N LEU A 55 -8.63 1.87 -7.64
CA LEU A 55 -8.70 2.93 -6.62
C LEU A 55 -8.56 4.33 -7.24
N ASP A 56 -9.39 5.24 -6.77
CA ASP A 56 -9.21 6.68 -6.97
C ASP A 56 -8.38 7.34 -5.83
N ASP A 57 -8.11 8.64 -5.99
CA ASP A 57 -7.33 9.41 -5.01
C ASP A 57 -8.03 9.53 -3.66
N ASN A 58 -9.37 9.67 -3.64
CA ASN A 58 -10.15 9.81 -2.40
C ASN A 58 -10.13 8.51 -1.58
N GLN A 59 -10.28 7.38 -2.24
CA GLN A 59 -10.20 6.05 -1.63
C GLN A 59 -8.79 5.79 -1.09
N LEU A 60 -7.76 6.17 -1.86
CA LEU A 60 -6.39 6.02 -1.43
C LEU A 60 -6.07 6.88 -0.19
N GLU A 61 -6.54 8.13 -0.14
CA GLU A 61 -6.41 8.99 1.04
C GLU A 61 -7.12 8.42 2.27
N SER A 62 -8.32 7.87 2.07
CA SER A 62 -9.09 7.22 3.14
C SER A 62 -8.34 6.01 3.72
N ILE A 63 -7.79 5.15 2.86
CA ILE A 63 -6.95 4.03 3.27
C ILE A 63 -5.70 4.52 4.01
N ALA A 64 -5.03 5.55 3.49
CA ALA A 64 -3.83 6.11 4.12
C ALA A 64 -4.12 6.67 5.52
N SER A 65 -5.27 7.31 5.71
CA SER A 65 -5.74 7.78 7.01
C SER A 65 -5.95 6.60 7.97
N ILE A 66 -6.71 5.58 7.56
CA ILE A 66 -6.96 4.38 8.38
C ILE A 66 -5.64 3.72 8.81
N VAL A 67 -4.71 3.53 7.87
CA VAL A 67 -3.39 2.93 8.14
C VAL A 67 -2.60 3.79 9.12
N ALA A 68 -2.62 5.12 8.97
CA ALA A 68 -1.93 6.02 9.89
C ALA A 68 -2.49 5.93 11.32
N HIS A 69 -3.81 5.80 11.48
CA HIS A 69 -4.45 5.60 12.77
C HIS A 69 -4.05 4.25 13.41
N ILE A 70 -4.12 3.16 12.64
CA ILE A 70 -3.72 1.81 13.09
C ILE A 70 -2.25 1.81 13.55
N CYS A 71 -1.34 2.36 12.74
CA CYS A 71 0.09 2.38 13.07
C CYS A 71 0.42 3.25 14.29
N LYS A 72 -0.38 4.29 14.58
CA LYS A 72 -0.22 5.15 15.77
C LYS A 72 -0.86 4.54 17.02
N GLY A 73 -1.58 3.44 16.91
CA GLY A 73 -2.37 2.88 18.01
C GLY A 73 -3.53 3.78 18.45
N VAL A 74 -3.97 4.70 17.57
CA VAL A 74 -5.06 5.63 17.84
C VAL A 74 -6.30 5.15 17.07
N PRO A 75 -7.47 5.02 17.71
CA PRO A 75 -8.69 4.60 17.01
C PRO A 75 -9.00 5.52 15.82
N PRO A 76 -9.43 4.98 14.66
CA PRO A 76 -9.79 5.78 13.48
C PRO A 76 -11.03 6.67 13.71
N PHE A 77 -11.77 6.45 14.80
CA PHE A 77 -12.91 7.26 15.20
C PHE A 77 -12.77 7.59 16.69
N ASN A 78 -12.22 8.76 17.00
CA ASN A 78 -12.56 9.46 18.23
C ASN A 78 -13.54 10.57 17.83
N GLN A 79 -14.61 10.68 18.63
CA GLN A 79 -15.81 11.52 18.49
C GLN A 79 -15.59 12.93 17.93
#